data_AF-A0ABD0R8W2-F1
#
_entry.id   AF-A0ABD0R8W2-F1
#
_cell.length_a   1.000
_cell.length_b   1.000
_cell.length_c   1.000
_cell.angle_alpha   90.00
_cell.angle_beta   90.00
_cell.angle_gamma   90.00
#
_symmetry.space_group_name_H-M   'P 1'
#
loop_
_entity.id
_entity.type
_entity.pdbx_description
1 polymer ?
#
loop_
_entity_poly.entity_id
_entity_poly.type
_entity_poly.pdbx_seq_one_letter_code
_entity_poly.pdbx_strand_id
1 'polypeptide(L)' 'LDDCLLQYMRTFEREQITGEQLLHITHQELEELGVTRIGHQELILEAVDLLCAL' A
#
# COMPACT_ATOMS: atom_id res chain seq x y z
N LEU A 1 -7.88 6.95 -5.48
CA LEU A 1 -7.16 6.84 -4.20
C LEU A 1 -7.48 8.08 -3.39
N ASP A 2 -7.77 7.92 -2.11
CA ASP A 2 -7.95 9.06 -1.21
C ASP A 2 -6.67 9.91 -1.15
N ASP A 3 -6.84 11.24 -1.10
CA ASP A 3 -5.72 12.19 -1.04
C ASP A 3 -4.76 11.93 0.12
N CYS A 4 -5.25 11.26 1.19
CA CYS A 4 -4.46 10.89 2.35
C CYS A 4 -3.35 9.86 2.05
N LEU A 5 -3.45 9.08 0.96
CA LEU A 5 -2.48 8.05 0.61
C LEU A 5 -1.36 8.56 -0.32
N LEU A 6 -1.53 9.74 -0.93
CA LEU A 6 -0.55 10.33 -1.86
C LEU A 6 0.83 10.53 -1.24
N GLN A 7 0.90 10.69 0.09
CA GLN A 7 2.15 10.83 0.81
C GLN A 7 3.07 9.60 0.72
N TYR A 8 2.52 8.41 0.45
CA TYR A 8 3.27 7.15 0.35
C TYR A 8 3.80 6.86 -1.05
N MET A 9 3.28 7.53 -2.09
CA MET A 9 3.69 7.30 -3.49
C MET A 9 5.20 7.44 -3.66
N ARG A 10 5.81 8.49 -3.11
CA ARG A 10 7.26 8.71 -3.21
C ARG A 10 8.06 7.61 -2.52
N THR A 11 7.54 7.02 -1.45
CA THR A 11 8.21 5.89 -0.79
C THR A 11 8.11 4.66 -1.66
N PHE A 12 6.93 4.30 -2.16
CA PHE A 12 6.75 3.13 -3.02
C PHE A 12 7.57 3.22 -4.32
N GLU A 13 7.63 4.41 -4.93
CA GLU A 13 8.48 4.66 -6.10
C GLU A 13 9.97 4.50 -5.77
N ARG A 14 10.44 5.06 -4.65
CA ARG A 14 11.85 4.96 -4.25
C ARG A 14 12.25 3.52 -3.94
N GLU A 15 11.41 2.79 -3.22
CA GLU A 15 11.62 1.38 -2.89
C GLU A 15 11.32 0.44 -4.08
N GLN A 16 10.95 0.99 -5.25
CA GLN A 16 10.67 0.25 -6.48
C GLN A 16 9.60 -0.84 -6.29
N ILE A 17 8.58 -0.56 -5.47
CA ILE A 17 7.46 -1.48 -5.24
C ILE A 17 6.68 -1.63 -6.54
N THR A 18 6.72 -2.83 -7.09
CA THR A 18 5.99 -3.21 -8.30
C THR A 18 4.51 -3.45 -8.00
N GLY A 19 3.68 -3.48 -9.03
CA GLY A 19 2.27 -3.85 -8.89
C GLY A 19 2.09 -5.26 -8.28
N GLU A 20 2.89 -6.23 -8.70
CA GLU A 20 2.84 -7.60 -8.17
C GLU A 20 3.21 -7.66 -6.68
N GLN A 21 4.24 -6.92 -6.26
CA GLN A 21 4.59 -6.81 -4.83
C GLN A 21 3.47 -6.12 -4.05
N LEU A 22 2.87 -5.06 -4.61
CA LEU A 22 1.76 -4.38 -3.97
C LEU A 22 0.53 -5.29 -3.82
N LEU A 23 0.29 -6.19 -4.78
CA LEU A 23 -0.82 -7.16 -4.72
C LEU A 23 -0.69 -8.20 -3.60
N HIS A 24 0.53 -8.45 -3.14
CA HIS A 24 0.83 -9.43 -2.10
C HIS A 24 1.35 -8.80 -0.80
N ILE A 25 1.25 -7.48 -0.69
CA ILE A 25 1.82 -6.74 0.43
C ILE A 25 1.08 -7.04 1.74
N THR A 26 1.84 -7.14 2.83
CA THR A 26 1.31 -7.40 4.17
C THR A 26 1.26 -6.13 5.03
N HIS A 27 0.50 -6.16 6.14
CA HIS A 27 0.51 -5.09 7.15
C HIS A 27 1.93 -4.78 7.65
N GLN A 28 2.75 -5.80 7.89
CA GLN A 28 4.12 -5.63 8.36
C GLN A 28 4.99 -4.92 7.32
N GLU A 29 4.91 -5.30 6.05
CA GLU A 29 5.68 -4.65 4.98
C GLU A 29 5.23 -3.19 4.77
N LEU A 30 3.94 -2.90 4.94
CA LEU A 30 3.43 -1.53 4.94
C LEU A 30 4.02 -0.70 6.09
N GLU A 31 4.15 -1.27 7.29
CA GLU A 31 4.84 -0.60 8.40
C GLU A 31 6.32 -0.33 8.11
N GLU A 32 7.02 -1.30 7.51
CA GLU A 32 8.43 -1.18 7.09
C GLU A 32 8.61 -0.07 6.02
N LEU A 33 7.60 0.13 5.17
CA LEU A 33 7.52 1.24 4.20
C LEU A 33 7.04 2.57 4.82
N GLY A 34 6.82 2.62 6.14
CA GLY A 34 6.43 3.83 6.86
C GLY A 34 4.92 4.13 6.85
N VAL A 35 4.09 3.21 6.37
CA VAL A 35 2.63 3.27 6.49
C VAL A 35 2.22 2.72 7.87
N THR A 36 2.43 3.51 8.93
CA THR A 36 2.20 3.06 10.31
C THR A 36 0.78 3.28 10.83
N ARG A 37 -0.06 4.02 10.10
CA ARG A 37 -1.45 4.27 10.51
C ARG A 37 -2.30 3.08 10.07
N ILE A 38 -2.89 2.36 11.03
CA ILE A 38 -3.76 1.20 10.77
C ILE A 38 -4.81 1.51 9.70
N GLY A 39 -5.56 2.63 9.83
CA GLY A 39 -6.57 2.98 8.84
C GLY A 39 -6.03 3.21 7.42
N HIS A 40 -4.77 3.63 7.27
CA HIS A 40 -4.15 3.75 5.95
C HIS A 40 -3.70 2.39 5.40
N GLN A 41 -3.21 1.51 6.27
CA GLN A 41 -2.87 0.14 5.87
C GLN A 41 -4.12 -0.58 5.35
N GLU A 42 -5.23 -0.51 6.08
CA GLU A 42 -6.52 -1.10 5.69
C GLU A 42 -7.01 -0.57 4.33
N LEU A 43 -6.96 0.74 4.10
CA LEU A 43 -7.35 1.32 2.81
C LEU A 43 -6.50 0.82 1.64
N ILE A 44 -5.20 0.64 1.84
CA ILE A 44 -4.30 0.13 0.80
C ILE A 44 -4.59 -1.35 0.52
N LEU A 45 -4.72 -2.16 1.57
CA LEU A 45 -4.99 -3.58 1.47
C LEU A 45 -6.36 -3.86 0.84
N GLU A 46 -7.41 -3.12 1.25
CA GLU A 46 -8.74 -3.23 0.64
C GLU A 46 -8.71 -2.89 -0.86
N ALA A 47 -7.98 -1.83 -1.24
CA ALA A 47 -7.82 -1.47 -2.65
C ALA A 47 -7.09 -2.56 -3.46
N VAL A 48 -6.08 -3.21 -2.86
CA VAL A 48 -5.35 -4.33 -3.45
C VAL A 48 -6.22 -5.58 -3.57
N ASP A 49 -6.98 -5.93 -2.53
CA ASP A 49 -7.89 -7.07 -2.53
C ASP A 49 -8.97 -6.93 -3.60
N LEU A 50 -9.50 -5.71 -3.79
CA LEU A 50 -10.45 -5.40 -4.86
C LEU A 50 -9.85 -5.61 -6.26
N LEU A 51 -8.56 -5.33 -6.46
CA LEU A 51 -7.87 -5.59 -7.72
C LEU A 51 -7.62 -7.09 -7.96
N CYS A 52 -7.36 -7.86 -6.90
CA CYS A 52 -7.19 -9.32 -6.97
C CYS A 52 -8.51 -10.07 -7.27
N ALA A 53 -9.66 -9.48 -6.91
CA ALA A 53 -10.97 -10.07 -7.10
C ALA A 53 -11.56 -9.89 -8.53
N LEU A 54 -10.85 -9.20 -9.42
CA LEU A 54 -11.23 -8.91 -10.81
C LEU A 54 -10.51 -9.83 -11.81
#